data_AF-A0A392PR70-F1
#
_entry.id   AF-A0A392PR70-F1
#
_cell.length_a   1.000
_cell.length_b   1.000
_cell.length_c   1.000
_cell.angle_alpha   90.00
_cell.angle_beta   90.00
_cell.angle_gamma   90.00
#
_symmetry.space_group_name_H-M   'P 1'
#
loop_
_entity.id
_entity.type
_entity.pdbx_description
1 polymer ?
#
loop_
_entity_poly.entity_id
_entity_poly.type
_entity_poly.pdbx_seq_one_letter_code
_entity_poly.pdbx_strand_id
1 'polypeptide(L)'
;VTEQPSILQGGELRPYQIEGLQWMLSLFNNNLNGILADEMGLGKTIQTISLIAYLLEYKGVTGPFLIVAPKAVLPNWVNEFSTWAPSITAVLYDGRMDERKAIKEELSGEGKFNGID
;
A
#
# COMPACT_ATOMS: atom_id res chain seq x y z
N VAL A 1 12.89 13.32 -1.35
CA VAL A 1 13.12 11.86 -1.32
C VAL A 1 14.13 11.55 -2.38
N THR A 2 15.36 11.22 -2.03
CA THR A 2 16.40 10.85 -3.01
C THR A 2 16.61 9.35 -3.09
N GLU A 3 16.08 8.60 -2.13
CA GLU A 3 16.30 7.17 -1.94
C GLU A 3 14.98 6.48 -1.58
N GLN A 4 14.89 5.18 -1.85
CA GLN A 4 13.71 4.36 -1.52
C GLN A 4 13.61 4.10 0.00
N PRO A 5 12.42 3.85 0.55
CA PRO A 5 12.26 3.44 1.96
C PRO A 5 13.07 2.19 2.29
N SER A 6 13.70 2.14 3.48
CA SER A 6 14.49 0.98 3.91
C SER A 6 13.64 -0.25 4.22
N ILE A 7 12.33 -0.05 4.45
CA ILE A 7 11.34 -1.13 4.54
C ILE A 7 11.24 -1.94 3.24
N LEU A 8 11.60 -1.37 2.08
CA LEU A 8 11.51 -2.07 0.81
C LEU A 8 12.66 -3.07 0.60
N GLN A 9 12.32 -4.34 0.37
CA GLN A 9 13.29 -5.46 0.29
C GLN A 9 13.28 -6.21 -1.06
N GLY A 10 12.31 -5.93 -1.95
CA GLY A 10 12.10 -6.64 -3.22
C GLY A 10 13.02 -6.23 -4.39
N GLY A 11 13.95 -5.31 -4.16
CA GLY A 11 14.86 -4.76 -5.16
C GLY A 11 14.99 -3.25 -5.08
N GLU A 12 15.57 -2.65 -6.13
CA GLU A 12 15.72 -1.20 -6.26
C GLU A 12 14.67 -0.59 -7.18
N LEU A 13 14.03 0.48 -6.73
CA LEU A 13 13.15 1.29 -7.54
C LEU A 13 13.91 1.91 -8.71
N ARG A 14 13.30 1.86 -9.89
CA ARG A 14 13.82 2.55 -11.07
C ARG A 14 13.72 4.07 -10.90
N PRO A 15 14.56 4.88 -11.58
CA PRO A 15 14.53 6.33 -11.44
C PRO A 15 13.12 6.95 -11.63
N TYR A 16 12.39 6.51 -12.64
CA TYR A 16 11.01 6.98 -12.89
C TYR A 16 10.03 6.60 -11.76
N GLN A 17 10.27 5.50 -11.04
CA GLN A 17 9.45 5.09 -9.89
C GLN A 17 9.77 5.95 -8.66
N ILE A 18 11.02 6.38 -8.50
CA ILE A 18 11.42 7.36 -7.48
C ILE A 18 10.79 8.71 -7.76
N GLU A 19 10.76 9.15 -9.02
CA GLU A 19 10.06 10.38 -9.43
C GLU A 19 8.55 10.29 -9.15
N GLY A 20 7.91 9.17 -9.49
CA GLY A 20 6.50 8.92 -9.15
C GLY A 20 6.22 8.95 -7.65
N LEU A 21 7.10 8.33 -6.85
CA LEU A 21 7.03 8.39 -5.38
C LEU A 21 7.17 9.82 -4.84
N GLN A 22 8.16 10.58 -5.34
CA GLN A 22 8.35 11.99 -4.96
C GLN A 22 7.11 12.82 -5.27
N TRP A 23 6.52 12.62 -6.45
CA TRP A 23 5.31 13.31 -6.86
C TRP A 23 4.13 12.97 -5.94
N MET A 24 3.86 11.68 -5.69
CA MET A 24 2.78 11.27 -4.78
C MET A 24 3.00 11.79 -3.35
N LEU A 25 4.23 11.79 -2.85
CA LEU A 25 4.55 12.35 -1.54
C LEU A 25 4.33 13.87 -1.50
N SER A 26 4.62 14.58 -2.60
CA SER A 26 4.34 16.01 -2.70
C SER A 26 2.84 16.29 -2.60
N LEU A 27 1.99 15.47 -3.23
CA LEU A 27 0.54 15.57 -3.10
C LEU A 27 0.10 15.34 -1.66
N PHE A 28 0.59 14.28 -1.03
CA PHE A 28 0.30 13.97 0.37
C PHE A 28 0.66 15.14 1.30
N ASN A 29 1.87 15.70 1.19
CA ASN A 29 2.31 16.81 2.05
C ASN A 29 1.50 18.10 1.85
N ASN A 30 0.85 18.26 0.69
CA ASN A 30 0.03 19.42 0.37
C ASN A 30 -1.48 19.16 0.54
N ASN A 31 -1.87 18.01 1.10
CA ASN A 31 -3.27 17.58 1.22
C ASN A 31 -4.03 17.59 -0.12
N LEU A 32 -3.35 17.17 -1.19
CA LEU A 32 -3.90 17.06 -2.53
C LEU A 32 -4.08 15.58 -2.92
N ASN A 33 -5.09 15.34 -3.75
CA ASN A 33 -5.29 14.06 -4.43
C ASN A 33 -4.63 14.08 -5.82
N GLY A 34 -4.38 12.92 -6.40
CA GLY A 34 -3.81 12.81 -7.74
C GLY A 34 -4.18 11.53 -8.46
N ILE A 35 -3.94 11.53 -9.77
CA ILE A 35 -4.12 10.39 -10.65
C ILE A 35 -2.77 10.04 -11.24
N LEU A 36 -2.26 8.85 -10.93
CA LEU A 36 -1.03 8.33 -11.52
C LEU A 36 -1.35 7.75 -12.91
N ALA A 37 -1.08 8.52 -13.96
CA ALA A 37 -1.46 8.23 -15.34
C ALA A 37 -0.33 7.58 -16.17
N ASP A 38 0.64 6.97 -15.51
CA ASP A 38 1.75 6.26 -16.14
C ASP A 38 1.29 5.14 -17.09
N GLU A 39 2.09 4.86 -18.11
CA GLU A 39 1.87 3.73 -19.02
C GLU A 39 1.74 2.39 -18.27
N MET A 40 1.08 1.43 -18.93
CA MET A 40 0.92 0.08 -18.38
C MET A 40 2.30 -0.59 -18.22
N GLY A 41 2.49 -1.33 -17.14
CA GLY A 41 3.76 -2.03 -16.87
C GLY A 41 4.84 -1.21 -16.15
N LEU A 42 4.64 0.10 -15.92
CA LEU A 42 5.60 0.95 -15.18
C LEU A 42 5.59 0.75 -13.64
N GLY A 43 5.00 -0.35 -13.16
CA GLY A 43 5.05 -0.70 -11.73
C GLY A 43 4.29 0.25 -10.80
N LYS A 44 3.12 0.76 -11.22
CA LYS A 44 2.23 1.59 -10.38
C LYS A 44 1.91 0.96 -9.01
N THR A 45 1.80 -0.36 -8.97
CA THR A 45 1.64 -1.14 -7.73
C THR A 45 2.81 -0.90 -6.77
N ILE A 46 4.03 -1.07 -7.26
CA ILE A 46 5.27 -0.90 -6.47
C ILE A 46 5.41 0.56 -6.02
N GLN A 47 5.07 1.53 -6.89
CA GLN A 47 5.06 2.94 -6.50
C GLN A 47 4.04 3.23 -5.37
N THR A 48 2.88 2.56 -5.39
CA THR A 48 1.87 2.71 -4.32
C THR A 48 2.35 2.09 -3.01
N ILE A 49 2.96 0.89 -3.07
CA ILE A 49 3.56 0.23 -1.90
C ILE A 49 4.69 1.07 -1.32
N SER A 50 5.54 1.66 -2.17
CA SER A 50 6.64 2.53 -1.73
C SER A 50 6.14 3.80 -1.06
N LEU A 51 5.01 4.37 -1.50
CA LEU A 51 4.37 5.48 -0.81
C LEU A 51 3.96 5.09 0.61
N ILE A 52 3.25 3.96 0.78
CA ILE A 52 2.82 3.48 2.11
C ILE A 52 4.03 3.22 3.01
N ALA A 53 5.04 2.52 2.49
CA ALA A 53 6.28 2.26 3.22
C ALA A 53 6.97 3.57 3.66
N TYR A 54 7.03 4.57 2.78
CA TYR A 54 7.60 5.88 3.11
C TYR A 54 6.81 6.60 4.22
N LEU A 55 5.48 6.56 4.14
CA LEU A 55 4.60 7.19 5.13
C LEU A 55 4.75 6.55 6.51
N LEU A 56 4.88 5.23 6.56
CA LEU A 56 5.13 4.48 7.79
C LEU A 56 6.49 4.83 8.40
N GLU A 57 7.55 4.75 7.60
CA GLU A 57 8.94 4.86 8.05
C GLU A 57 9.34 6.29 8.44
N TYR A 58 8.95 7.29 7.64
CA TYR A 58 9.45 8.66 7.78
C TYR A 58 8.41 9.68 8.24
N LYS A 59 7.11 9.38 8.09
CA LYS A 59 6.04 10.30 8.48
C LYS A 59 5.27 9.84 9.72
N GLY A 60 5.55 8.64 10.23
CA GLY A 60 4.87 8.07 11.40
C GLY A 60 3.38 7.80 11.17
N VAL A 61 2.94 7.69 9.91
CA VAL A 61 1.55 7.42 9.56
C VAL A 61 1.35 5.92 9.53
N THR A 62 0.76 5.38 10.59
CA THR A 62 0.62 3.93 10.81
C THR A 62 -0.60 3.29 10.16
N GLY A 63 -1.43 4.08 9.49
CA GLY A 63 -2.67 3.64 8.85
C GLY A 63 -3.92 3.92 9.71
N PRO A 64 -5.06 3.33 9.37
CA PRO A 64 -5.23 2.29 8.34
C PRO A 64 -5.09 2.81 6.89
N PHE A 65 -4.57 1.95 6.00
CA PHE A 65 -4.53 2.21 4.55
C PHE A 65 -5.48 1.26 3.82
N LEU A 66 -6.29 1.78 2.90
CA LEU A 66 -7.23 1.00 2.10
C LEU A 66 -6.82 1.04 0.63
N ILE A 67 -6.66 -0.14 0.03
CA ILE A 67 -6.45 -0.30 -1.41
C ILE A 67 -7.65 -1.03 -2.00
N VAL A 68 -8.27 -0.44 -3.02
CA VAL A 68 -9.37 -1.06 -3.76
C VAL A 68 -8.88 -1.37 -5.18
N ALA A 69 -9.04 -2.62 -5.60
CA ALA A 69 -8.65 -3.07 -6.92
C ALA A 69 -9.61 -4.15 -7.45
N PRO A 70 -9.64 -4.41 -8.77
CA PRO A 70 -10.42 -5.51 -9.33
C PRO A 70 -10.03 -6.86 -8.70
N LYS A 71 -11.03 -7.71 -8.47
CA LYS A 71 -10.84 -9.02 -7.81
C LYS A 71 -9.71 -9.86 -8.41
N ALA A 72 -9.59 -9.85 -9.74
CA ALA A 72 -8.58 -10.62 -10.47
C ALA A 72 -7.13 -10.23 -10.14
N VAL A 73 -6.88 -9.01 -9.64
CA VAL A 73 -5.52 -8.52 -9.34
C VAL A 73 -5.21 -8.51 -7.84
N LEU A 74 -6.19 -8.77 -6.96
CA LEU A 74 -5.98 -8.77 -5.52
C LEU A 74 -4.90 -9.77 -5.06
N PRO A 75 -4.82 -11.02 -5.59
CA PRO A 75 -3.74 -11.93 -5.23
C PRO A 75 -2.35 -11.38 -5.59
N ASN A 76 -2.25 -10.65 -6.71
CA ASN A 76 -1.01 -10.00 -7.10
C ASN A 76 -0.61 -8.92 -6.09
N TRP A 77 -1.54 -8.09 -5.62
CA TRP A 77 -1.26 -7.09 -4.59
C TRP A 77 -0.71 -7.71 -3.31
N VAL A 78 -1.30 -8.81 -2.83
CA VAL A 78 -0.80 -9.54 -1.65
C VAL A 78 0.63 -10.04 -1.87
N ASN A 79 0.91 -10.61 -3.04
CA ASN A 79 2.25 -11.08 -3.41
C ASN A 79 3.27 -9.94 -3.48
N GLU A 80 2.90 -8.80 -4.08
CA GLU A 80 3.76 -7.62 -4.15
C GLU A 80 4.05 -7.05 -2.76
N PHE A 81 3.08 -6.98 -1.85
CA PHE A 81 3.33 -6.60 -0.45
C PHE A 81 4.29 -7.58 0.23
N SER A 82 4.08 -8.88 0.05
CA SER A 82 4.92 -9.93 0.64
C SER A 82 6.36 -9.87 0.11
N THR A 83 6.54 -9.48 -1.15
CA THR A 83 7.83 -9.37 -1.81
C THR A 83 8.54 -8.05 -1.46
N TRP A 84 7.84 -6.94 -1.60
CA TRP A 84 8.44 -5.62 -1.50
C TRP A 84 8.45 -5.08 -0.09
N ALA A 85 7.45 -5.36 0.74
CA ALA A 85 7.33 -4.80 2.08
C ALA A 85 6.80 -5.85 3.09
N PRO A 86 7.56 -6.93 3.36
CA PRO A 86 7.11 -8.05 4.19
C PRO A 86 6.80 -7.67 5.65
N SER A 87 7.34 -6.55 6.13
CA SER A 87 7.04 -6.01 7.47
C SER A 87 5.69 -5.28 7.55
N ILE A 88 5.04 -5.01 6.42
CA ILE A 88 3.71 -4.40 6.36
C ILE A 88 2.67 -5.51 6.24
N THR A 89 1.79 -5.62 7.24
CA THR A 89 0.69 -6.58 7.19
C THR A 89 -0.36 -6.15 6.16
N ALA A 90 -0.45 -6.88 5.04
CA ALA A 90 -1.50 -6.72 4.04
C ALA A 90 -2.63 -7.71 4.30
N VAL A 91 -3.86 -7.22 4.43
CA VAL A 91 -5.05 -8.05 4.69
C VAL A 91 -5.93 -8.08 3.46
N LEU A 92 -6.17 -9.28 2.92
CA LEU A 92 -7.05 -9.47 1.77
C LEU A 92 -8.50 -9.61 2.24
N TYR A 93 -9.31 -8.57 2.01
CA TYR A 93 -10.74 -8.61 2.28
C TYR A 93 -11.52 -9.12 1.05
N ASP A 94 -11.57 -10.44 0.87
CA ASP A 94 -12.34 -11.12 -0.19
C ASP A 94 -13.04 -12.37 0.40
N GLY A 95 -13.90 -13.00 -0.40
CA GLY A 95 -14.55 -14.25 -0.05
C GLY A 95 -16.05 -14.12 0.14
N ARG A 96 -16.67 -15.17 0.68
CA ARG A 96 -18.08 -15.20 1.04
C ARG A 96 -18.36 -14.31 2.26
N MET A 97 -19.63 -14.07 2.52
CA MET A 97 -20.05 -13.20 3.62
C MET A 97 -19.51 -13.68 4.98
N ASP A 98 -19.51 -14.99 5.24
CA ASP A 98 -19.01 -15.56 6.49
C ASP A 98 -17.49 -15.40 6.63
N GLU A 99 -16.74 -15.59 5.55
CA GLU A 99 -15.27 -15.38 5.50
C GLU A 99 -14.93 -13.91 5.78
N ARG A 100 -15.63 -12.98 5.12
CA ARG A 100 -15.45 -11.54 5.34
C ARG A 100 -15.85 -11.09 6.75
N LYS A 101 -16.85 -11.75 7.35
CA LYS A 101 -17.24 -11.49 8.74
C LYS A 101 -16.14 -11.96 9.70
N ALA A 102 -15.58 -13.15 9.49
CA ALA A 102 -14.45 -13.65 10.27
C ALA A 102 -13.23 -12.73 10.18
N ILE A 103 -12.87 -12.25 8.98
CA ILE A 103 -11.78 -11.28 8.80
C ILE A 103 -12.08 -9.98 9.57
N LYS A 104 -13.32 -9.46 9.49
CA LYS A 104 -13.70 -8.25 10.24
C LYS A 104 -13.55 -8.45 11.76
N GLU A 105 -13.98 -9.59 12.27
CA GLU A 105 -13.89 -9.93 13.70
C GLU A 105 -12.43 -10.06 14.14
N GLU A 106 -11.57 -10.71 13.36
CA GLU A 106 -10.12 -10.82 13.61
C GLU A 106 -9.46 -9.43 13.68
N LEU A 107 -9.71 -8.56 12.70
CA LEU A 107 -9.13 -7.22 12.65
C LEU A 107 -9.62 -6.29 13.77
N SER A 108 -10.86 -6.50 14.22
CA SER A 108 -11.46 -5.73 15.32
C SER A 108 -10.93 -6.21 16.68
N GLY A 109 -10.67 -7.51 16.84
CA GLY A 109 -10.14 -8.11 18.08
C GLY A 109 -8.69 -7.75 18.38
N GLU A 110 -7.87 -7.50 17.34
CA GLU A 110 -6.47 -7.13 17.51
C GLU A 110 -6.23 -5.63 17.78
N GLY A 111 -7.28 -4.81 17.86
CA GLY A 111 -7.15 -3.36 18.01
C GLY A 111 -6.48 -2.66 16.82
N LYS A 112 -6.33 -3.35 15.69
CA LYS A 112 -5.66 -2.87 14.47
C LYS A 112 -6.56 -1.98 13.60
N PHE A 113 -7.88 -2.09 13.74
CA PHE A 113 -8.86 -1.30 12.99
C PHE A 113 -10.04 -0.89 13.87
N ASN A 114 -9.90 0.21 14.61
CA ASN A 114 -11.02 0.84 15.31
C ASN A 114 -11.74 1.79 14.35
N GLY A 115 -12.85 1.34 13.74
CA GLY A 115 -13.80 2.24 13.06
C GLY A 115 -14.18 1.82 11.64
N ILE A 116 -15.01 0.78 11.54
CA ILE A 116 -15.99 0.66 10.43
C ILE A 116 -17.26 0.07 11.04
N ASP A 117 -18.03 0.94 11.69
CA ASP A 117 -19.45 0.71 11.99
C ASP A 117 -20.30 1.24 10.82
#